data_AF-A0A2V9BF79-F1
#
_entry.id   AF-A0A2V9BF79-F1
#
_cell.length_a   1.000
_cell.length_b   1.000
_cell.length_c   1.000
_cell.angle_alpha   90.00
_cell.angle_beta   90.00
_cell.angle_gamma   90.00
#
_symmetry.space_group_name_H-M   'P 1'
#
loop_
_entity.id
_entity.type
_entity.pdbx_description
1 polymer ?
#
loop_
_entity_poly.entity_id
_entity_poly.type
_entity_poly.pdbx_seq_one_letter_code
_entity_poly.pdbx_strand_id
1 'polypeptide(L)'
;MHFRWVLAFAWLLPLVAARGAQVPAAQPKIADLQARFDKETNSGQKEKLFVKLSDAQFAEAHRAAHEDDFQTVGFQMEKYRDNVRTALEALRGQHPNAEKHAGPFRNLEMHVREGLRELEDFLIVAPPEYKPPLELVQGDINKMEDDLLHLLFPRRPGEKPPAHPPPKKE
;
A
#
# COMPACT_ATOMS: atom_id res chain seq x y z
N MET A 1 39.47 -20.03 67.43
CA MET A 1 39.00 -18.63 67.33
C MET A 1 38.24 -18.49 66.02
N HIS A 2 36.97 -18.11 66.13
CA HIS A 2 36.04 -17.83 65.03
C HIS A 2 36.53 -16.67 64.16
N PHE A 3 36.22 -16.67 62.86
CA PHE A 3 35.37 -15.63 62.28
C PHE A 3 34.91 -16.01 60.87
N ARG A 4 33.60 -16.03 60.71
CA ARG A 4 32.84 -16.37 59.51
C ARG A 4 32.48 -15.05 58.85
N TRP A 5 32.98 -14.76 57.65
CA TRP A 5 32.52 -13.64 56.84
C TRP A 5 31.75 -14.17 55.64
N VAL A 6 30.42 -14.04 55.73
CA VAL A 6 29.48 -14.19 54.64
C VAL A 6 29.49 -12.86 53.89
N LEU A 7 29.94 -12.86 52.63
CA LEU A 7 29.69 -11.75 51.70
C LEU A 7 28.62 -12.22 50.72
N ALA A 8 27.37 -11.87 51.05
CA ALA A 8 26.25 -11.94 50.12
C ALA A 8 26.42 -10.82 49.09
N PHE A 9 26.84 -11.15 47.88
CA PHE A 9 26.79 -10.26 46.73
C PHE A 9 25.38 -10.32 46.14
N ALA A 10 24.53 -9.37 46.51
CA ALA A 10 23.22 -9.17 45.92
C ALA A 10 23.39 -8.71 44.46
N TRP A 11 23.02 -9.57 43.51
CA TRP A 11 22.86 -9.19 42.11
C TRP A 11 21.65 -8.25 41.98
N LEU A 12 21.91 -6.98 41.70
CA LEU A 12 20.92 -6.02 41.20
C LEU A 12 20.69 -6.30 39.71
N LEU A 13 19.61 -7.03 39.41
CA LEU A 13 19.06 -7.12 38.06
C LEU A 13 18.43 -5.75 37.70
N PRO A 14 18.83 -5.09 36.61
CA PRO A 14 18.04 -4.00 36.07
C PRO A 14 16.72 -4.59 35.55
N LEU A 15 15.61 -4.17 36.14
CA LEU A 15 14.27 -4.39 35.62
C LEU A 15 14.18 -3.66 34.27
N VAL A 16 14.50 -4.35 33.18
CA VAL A 16 14.15 -3.90 31.83
C VAL A 16 12.63 -3.88 31.80
N ALA A 17 12.05 -2.69 31.93
CA ALA A 17 10.65 -2.48 31.69
C ALA A 17 10.40 -2.82 30.22
N ALA A 18 9.89 -4.04 29.98
CA ALA A 18 9.31 -4.40 28.70
C ALA A 18 8.16 -3.44 28.46
N ARG A 19 8.44 -2.39 27.68
CA ARG A 19 7.44 -1.48 27.13
C ARG A 19 6.59 -2.36 26.21
N GLY A 20 5.53 -2.94 26.77
CA GLY A 20 4.59 -3.76 26.02
C GLY A 20 4.16 -2.95 24.80
N ALA A 21 4.45 -3.47 23.62
CA ALA A 21 4.00 -2.87 22.37
C ALA A 21 2.46 -2.86 22.42
N GLN A 22 1.88 -1.71 22.79
CA GLN A 22 0.46 -1.48 22.61
C GLN A 22 0.23 -1.50 21.11
N VAL A 23 -0.30 -2.60 20.60
CA VAL A 23 -0.72 -2.69 19.20
C VAL A 23 -1.78 -1.62 19.00
N PRO A 24 -1.53 -0.58 18.17
CA PRO A 24 -2.48 0.51 18.02
C PRO A 24 -3.80 -0.04 17.46
N ALA A 25 -4.93 0.51 17.90
CA ALA A 25 -6.27 0.04 17.53
C ALA A 25 -6.54 0.07 16.01
N ALA A 26 -5.72 0.79 15.23
CA ALA A 26 -5.73 0.79 13.78
C ALA A 26 -5.28 -0.57 13.18
N GLN A 27 -4.35 -1.28 13.81
CA GLN A 27 -3.78 -2.51 13.26
C GLN A 27 -4.78 -3.69 13.22
N PRO A 28 -5.60 -3.95 14.26
CA PRO A 28 -6.68 -4.92 14.17
C PRO A 28 -7.68 -4.61 13.05
N LYS A 29 -7.99 -3.32 12.83
CA LYS A 29 -8.91 -2.88 11.77
C LYS A 29 -8.31 -3.12 10.38
N ILE A 30 -7.04 -2.76 10.18
CA ILE A 30 -6.32 -3.01 8.92
C ILE A 30 -6.26 -4.50 8.62
N ALA A 31 -5.94 -5.33 9.62
CA ALA A 31 -5.86 -6.78 9.45
C ALA A 31 -7.21 -7.41 9.05
N ASP A 32 -8.32 -6.99 9.66
CA ASP A 32 -9.66 -7.44 9.28
C ASP A 32 -10.04 -6.99 7.86
N LEU A 33 -9.76 -5.72 7.51
CA LEU A 33 -10.00 -5.21 6.15
C LEU A 33 -9.15 -5.95 5.10
N GLN A 34 -7.88 -6.21 5.39
CA GLN A 34 -6.99 -6.98 4.53
C GLN A 34 -7.52 -8.40 4.34
N ALA A 35 -7.91 -9.10 5.42
CA ALA A 35 -8.43 -10.46 5.32
C ALA A 35 -9.72 -10.53 4.49
N ARG A 36 -10.59 -9.51 4.55
CA ARG A 36 -11.78 -9.40 3.71
C ARG A 36 -11.39 -9.10 2.26
N PHE A 37 -10.46 -8.17 2.04
CA PHE A 37 -9.94 -7.83 0.73
C PHE A 37 -9.36 -9.07 0.05
N ASP A 38 -8.51 -9.85 0.73
CA ASP A 38 -7.85 -11.04 0.18
C ASP A 38 -8.84 -12.13 -0.24
N LYS A 39 -9.93 -12.32 0.52
CA LYS A 39 -10.96 -13.33 0.25
C LYS A 39 -11.99 -12.89 -0.80
N GLU A 40 -12.14 -11.60 -1.02
CA GLU A 40 -13.13 -11.09 -1.97
C GLU A 40 -12.77 -11.51 -3.39
N THR A 41 -13.74 -12.08 -4.11
CA THR A 41 -13.54 -12.52 -5.49
C THR A 41 -14.22 -11.58 -6.47
N ASN A 42 -15.31 -10.89 -6.10
CA ASN A 42 -15.96 -9.93 -6.96
C ASN A 42 -15.10 -8.66 -7.09
N SER A 43 -14.70 -8.32 -8.31
CA SER A 43 -13.75 -7.22 -8.56
C SER A 43 -14.30 -5.84 -8.14
N GLY A 44 -15.60 -5.59 -8.33
CA GLY A 44 -16.24 -4.34 -7.89
C GLY A 44 -16.38 -4.22 -6.36
N GLN A 45 -16.59 -5.32 -5.63
CA GLN A 45 -16.56 -5.29 -4.16
C GLN A 45 -15.14 -5.22 -3.63
N LYS A 46 -14.19 -5.89 -4.29
CA LYS A 46 -12.77 -5.83 -3.97
C LYS A 46 -12.24 -4.40 -4.10
N GLU A 47 -12.64 -3.67 -5.14
CA GLU A 47 -12.33 -2.24 -5.32
C GLU A 47 -12.86 -1.39 -4.15
N LYS A 48 -14.11 -1.59 -3.73
CA LYS A 48 -14.65 -0.86 -2.56
C LYS A 48 -13.97 -1.22 -1.24
N LEU A 49 -13.58 -2.48 -1.06
CA LEU A 49 -12.79 -2.91 0.09
C LEU A 49 -11.39 -2.30 0.06
N PHE A 50 -10.78 -2.22 -1.12
CA PHE A 50 -9.48 -1.58 -1.32
C PHE A 50 -9.50 -0.12 -0.87
N VAL A 51 -10.53 0.66 -1.23
CA VAL A 51 -10.65 2.06 -0.77
C VAL A 51 -10.63 2.13 0.76
N LYS A 52 -11.49 1.36 1.44
CA LYS A 52 -11.56 1.35 2.91
C LYS A 52 -10.27 0.89 3.58
N LEU A 53 -9.62 -0.11 3.00
CA LEU A 53 -8.34 -0.63 3.46
C LEU A 53 -7.25 0.43 3.34
N SER A 54 -7.18 1.10 2.18
CA SER A 54 -6.22 2.16 1.91
C SER A 54 -6.39 3.33 2.86
N ASP A 55 -7.63 3.79 3.11
CA ASP A 55 -7.89 4.86 4.08
C ASP A 55 -7.36 4.51 5.47
N ALA A 56 -7.50 3.24 5.89
CA ALA A 56 -6.97 2.78 7.16
C ALA A 56 -5.44 2.69 7.16
N GLN A 57 -4.83 2.29 6.04
CA GLN A 57 -3.37 2.25 5.86
C GLN A 57 -2.77 3.66 5.86
N PHE A 58 -3.39 4.62 5.19
CA PHE A 58 -2.97 6.02 5.18
C PHE A 58 -3.08 6.64 6.57
N ALA A 59 -4.18 6.41 7.28
CA ALA A 59 -4.32 6.89 8.66
C ALA A 59 -3.22 6.34 9.59
N GLU A 60 -2.84 5.07 9.44
CA GLU A 60 -1.74 4.48 10.22
C GLU A 60 -0.37 5.02 9.79
N ALA A 61 -0.15 5.25 8.49
CA ALA A 61 1.08 5.85 7.97
C ALA A 61 1.24 7.29 8.46
N HIS A 62 0.18 8.10 8.45
CA HIS A 62 0.19 9.46 9.03
C HIS A 62 0.52 9.45 10.52
N ARG A 63 -0.11 8.55 11.29
CA ARG A 63 0.20 8.37 12.72
C ARG A 63 1.67 8.01 12.92
N ALA A 64 2.19 7.07 12.13
CA ALA A 64 3.57 6.63 12.21
C ALA A 64 4.56 7.73 11.83
N ALA A 65 4.29 8.50 10.77
CA ALA A 65 5.09 9.65 10.37
C ALA A 65 5.15 10.71 11.48
N HIS A 66 4.04 10.97 12.17
CA HIS A 66 4.00 11.88 13.32
C HIS A 66 4.82 11.39 14.52
N GLU A 67 5.06 10.08 14.62
CA GLU A 67 5.88 9.45 15.67
C GLU A 67 7.33 9.18 15.20
N ASP A 68 7.74 9.72 14.05
CA ASP A 68 9.02 9.45 13.39
C ASP A 68 9.27 7.96 13.07
N ASP A 69 8.21 7.15 13.04
CA ASP A 69 8.26 5.72 12.68
C ASP A 69 8.12 5.52 11.17
N PHE A 70 9.15 5.93 10.43
CA PHE A 70 9.21 5.80 8.98
C PHE A 70 9.35 4.35 8.49
N GLN A 71 9.69 3.41 9.38
CA GLN A 71 9.63 1.98 9.06
C GLN A 71 8.19 1.52 8.87
N THR A 72 7.29 1.93 9.78
CA THR A 72 5.86 1.64 9.64
C THR A 72 5.26 2.36 8.44
N VAL A 73 5.65 3.61 8.15
CA VAL A 73 5.24 4.32 6.91
C VAL A 73 5.59 3.49 5.68
N GLY A 74 6.87 3.09 5.56
CA GLY A 74 7.34 2.27 4.44
C GLY A 74 6.58 0.96 4.32
N PHE A 75 6.34 0.27 5.43
CA PHE A 75 5.56 -0.97 5.45
C PHE A 75 4.13 -0.78 4.96
N GLN A 76 3.41 0.24 5.44
CA GLN A 76 2.03 0.48 5.00
C GLN A 76 1.95 0.85 3.53
N MET A 77 2.91 1.64 3.03
CA MET A 77 2.95 2.05 1.63
C MET A 77 3.31 0.89 0.69
N GLU A 78 4.18 -0.01 1.13
CA GLU A 78 4.46 -1.24 0.40
C GLU A 78 3.21 -2.12 0.29
N LYS A 79 2.46 -2.27 1.39
CA LYS A 79 1.18 -3.01 1.38
C LYS A 79 0.15 -2.33 0.50
N TYR A 80 0.06 -1.00 0.51
CA TYR A 80 -0.81 -0.25 -0.39
C TYR A 80 -0.50 -0.55 -1.87
N ARG A 81 0.79 -0.51 -2.28
CA ARG A 81 1.22 -0.89 -3.64
C ARG A 81 0.74 -2.29 -4.02
N ASP A 82 0.96 -3.27 -3.15
CA ASP A 82 0.58 -4.66 -3.42
C ASP A 82 -0.95 -4.83 -3.53
N ASN A 83 -1.70 -4.06 -2.74
CA ASN A 83 -3.16 -4.03 -2.79
C ASN A 83 -3.68 -3.38 -4.08
N VAL A 84 -3.06 -2.29 -4.57
CA VAL A 84 -3.37 -1.69 -5.87
C VAL A 84 -3.22 -2.72 -6.99
N ARG A 85 -2.07 -3.42 -7.02
CA ARG A 85 -1.80 -4.48 -8.01
C ARG A 85 -2.88 -5.56 -7.98
N THR A 86 -3.22 -6.03 -6.79
CA THR A 86 -4.23 -7.08 -6.61
C THR A 86 -5.63 -6.63 -7.07
N ALA A 87 -6.02 -5.38 -6.78
CA ALA A 87 -7.30 -4.83 -7.22
C ALA A 87 -7.35 -4.67 -8.76
N LEU A 88 -6.27 -4.16 -9.36
CA LEU A 88 -6.16 -4.00 -10.80
C LEU A 88 -6.21 -5.36 -11.55
N GLU A 89 -5.48 -6.36 -11.06
CA GLU A 89 -5.49 -7.72 -11.63
C GLU A 89 -6.89 -8.35 -11.57
N ALA A 90 -7.61 -8.19 -10.46
CA ALA A 90 -8.98 -8.69 -10.33
C ALA A 90 -9.93 -8.02 -11.32
N LEU A 91 -9.81 -6.69 -11.51
CA LEU A 91 -10.59 -5.95 -12.50
C LEU A 91 -10.30 -6.43 -13.93
N ARG A 92 -9.02 -6.60 -14.28
CA ARG A 92 -8.60 -7.13 -15.59
C ARG A 92 -9.16 -8.52 -15.86
N GLY A 93 -9.12 -9.39 -14.86
CA GLY A 93 -9.60 -10.77 -14.98
C GLY A 93 -11.11 -10.86 -15.24
N GLN A 94 -11.92 -9.97 -14.64
CA GLN A 94 -13.38 -10.02 -14.79
C GLN A 94 -13.93 -9.10 -15.88
N HIS A 95 -13.23 -8.02 -16.18
CA HIS A 95 -13.66 -7.00 -17.12
C HIS A 95 -12.54 -6.72 -18.15
N PRO A 96 -12.34 -7.62 -19.12
CA PRO A 96 -11.25 -7.50 -20.11
C PRO A 96 -11.40 -6.29 -21.04
N ASN A 97 -12.59 -5.69 -21.11
CA ASN A 97 -12.82 -4.45 -21.83
C ASN A 97 -13.19 -3.34 -20.83
N ALA A 98 -12.17 -2.60 -20.40
CA ALA A 98 -12.29 -1.51 -19.44
C ALA A 98 -13.08 -0.31 -20.00
N GLU A 99 -12.98 0.01 -21.30
CA GLU A 99 -13.81 1.08 -21.91
C GLU A 99 -15.31 0.84 -21.70
N LYS A 100 -15.76 -0.42 -21.86
CA LYS A 100 -17.17 -0.80 -21.67
C LYS A 100 -17.57 -0.96 -20.19
N HIS A 101 -16.61 -1.10 -19.29
CA HIS A 101 -16.80 -1.30 -17.86
C HIS A 101 -16.03 -0.27 -17.04
N ALA A 102 -16.03 0.99 -17.49
CA ALA A 102 -15.09 2.01 -17.01
C ALA A 102 -15.25 2.38 -15.53
N GLY A 103 -16.42 2.17 -14.92
CA GLY A 103 -16.72 2.62 -13.56
C GLY A 103 -15.70 2.14 -12.52
N PRO A 104 -15.55 0.83 -12.29
CA PRO A 104 -14.59 0.30 -11.31
C PRO A 104 -13.13 0.66 -11.60
N PHE A 105 -12.72 0.67 -12.88
CA PHE A 105 -11.36 1.09 -13.26
C PHE A 105 -11.10 2.56 -12.96
N ARG A 106 -12.08 3.44 -13.25
CA ARG A 106 -11.99 4.87 -12.96
C ARG A 106 -11.98 5.14 -11.46
N ASN A 107 -12.76 4.41 -10.69
CA ASN A 107 -12.72 4.53 -9.23
C ASN A 107 -11.34 4.15 -8.68
N LEU A 108 -10.78 3.04 -9.17
CA LEU A 108 -9.43 2.63 -8.79
C LEU A 108 -8.38 3.68 -9.21
N GLU A 109 -8.45 4.23 -10.43
CA GLU A 109 -7.53 5.31 -10.88
C GLU A 109 -7.61 6.54 -9.99
N MET A 110 -8.80 7.03 -9.65
CA MET A 110 -8.96 8.18 -8.77
C MET A 110 -8.32 7.93 -7.39
N HIS A 111 -8.52 6.73 -6.86
CA HIS A 111 -7.96 6.35 -5.56
C HIS A 111 -6.44 6.13 -5.59
N VAL A 112 -5.92 5.60 -6.71
CA VAL A 112 -4.47 5.47 -6.95
C VAL A 112 -3.80 6.84 -7.00
N ARG A 113 -4.44 7.82 -7.66
CA ARG A 113 -3.93 9.20 -7.69
C ARG A 113 -3.92 9.86 -6.32
N GLU A 114 -4.88 9.55 -5.47
CA GLU A 114 -4.82 9.99 -4.08
C GLU A 114 -3.65 9.36 -3.33
N GLY A 115 -3.45 8.04 -3.48
CA GLY A 115 -2.30 7.37 -2.87
C GLY A 115 -0.94 7.88 -3.34
N LEU A 116 -0.83 8.35 -4.59
CA LEU A 116 0.38 9.03 -5.07
C LEU A 116 0.62 10.37 -4.36
N ARG A 117 -0.43 11.14 -4.07
CA ARG A 117 -0.32 12.39 -3.28
C ARG A 117 0.11 12.09 -1.84
N GLU A 118 -0.48 11.08 -1.22
CA GLU A 118 -0.11 10.62 0.12
C GLU A 118 1.38 10.24 0.18
N LEU A 119 1.87 9.52 -0.83
CA LEU A 119 3.28 9.17 -0.96
C LEU A 119 4.20 10.37 -1.13
N GLU A 120 3.81 11.36 -1.92
CA GLU A 120 4.55 12.61 -2.07
C GLU A 120 4.68 13.34 -0.72
N ASP A 121 3.59 13.40 0.05
CA ASP A 121 3.60 14.01 1.38
C ASP A 121 4.55 13.27 2.33
N PHE A 122 4.55 11.94 2.35
CA PHE A 122 5.51 11.15 3.13
C PHE A 122 6.96 11.36 2.68
N LEU A 123 7.21 11.44 1.37
CA LEU A 123 8.55 11.66 0.80
C LEU A 123 9.12 13.04 1.16
N ILE A 124 8.27 14.04 1.36
CA ILE A 124 8.70 15.37 1.80
C ILE A 124 9.27 15.31 3.22
N VAL A 125 8.58 14.62 4.13
CA VAL A 125 8.93 14.59 5.57
C VAL A 125 9.90 13.47 5.95
N ALA A 126 10.04 12.43 5.12
CA ALA A 126 10.91 11.30 5.41
C ALA A 126 12.40 11.68 5.48
N PRO A 127 13.16 11.15 6.47
CA PRO A 127 14.61 11.24 6.48
C PRO A 127 15.23 10.58 5.24
N PRO A 128 16.41 11.03 4.76
CA PRO A 128 17.01 10.55 3.52
C PRO A 128 17.16 9.03 3.41
N GLU A 129 17.41 8.33 4.51
CA GLU A 129 17.55 6.88 4.56
C GLU A 129 16.24 6.11 4.28
N TYR A 130 15.08 6.75 4.49
CA TYR A 130 13.77 6.17 4.28
C TYR A 130 13.14 6.57 2.93
N LYS A 131 13.72 7.54 2.21
CA LYS A 131 13.21 7.95 0.89
C LYS A 131 13.34 6.87 -0.20
N PRO A 132 14.49 6.20 -0.39
CA PRO A 132 14.65 5.24 -1.48
C PRO A 132 13.57 4.14 -1.54
N PRO A 133 13.17 3.47 -0.42
CA PRO A 133 12.09 2.49 -0.50
C PRO A 133 10.74 3.10 -0.86
N LEU A 134 10.44 4.32 -0.39
CA LEU A 134 9.19 5.03 -0.74
C LEU A 134 9.17 5.48 -2.21
N GLU A 135 10.30 5.90 -2.76
CA GLU A 135 10.45 6.25 -4.19
C GLU A 135 10.23 5.03 -5.10
N LEU A 136 10.68 3.84 -4.69
CA LEU A 136 10.39 2.60 -5.41
C LEU A 136 8.89 2.30 -5.42
N VAL A 137 8.23 2.46 -4.27
CA VAL A 137 6.77 2.30 -4.16
C VAL A 137 6.04 3.30 -5.06
N GLN A 138 6.42 4.58 -5.04
CA GLN A 138 5.86 5.61 -5.90
C GLN A 138 6.03 5.27 -7.38
N GLY A 139 7.23 4.81 -7.79
CA GLY A 139 7.51 4.40 -9.16
C GLY A 139 6.65 3.22 -9.64
N ASP A 140 6.38 2.25 -8.75
CA ASP A 140 5.51 1.13 -9.07
C ASP A 140 4.04 1.54 -9.18
N ILE A 141 3.57 2.45 -8.32
CA ILE A 141 2.19 2.95 -8.36
C ILE A 141 1.96 3.84 -9.59
N ASN A 142 2.92 4.70 -9.95
CA ASN A 142 2.86 5.49 -11.19
C ASN A 142 2.68 4.61 -12.42
N LYS A 143 3.43 3.49 -12.52
CA LYS A 143 3.24 2.55 -13.63
C LYS A 143 1.84 1.95 -13.66
N MET A 144 1.25 1.63 -12.51
CA MET A 144 -0.10 1.09 -12.43
C MET A 144 -1.17 2.14 -12.74
N GLU A 145 -0.95 3.41 -12.38
CA GLU A 145 -1.80 4.54 -12.75
C GLU A 145 -1.78 4.76 -14.27
N ASP A 146 -0.60 4.79 -14.89
CA ASP A 146 -0.45 4.86 -16.34
C ASP A 146 -1.19 3.72 -17.05
N ASP A 147 -1.05 2.51 -16.52
CA ASP A 147 -1.68 1.30 -17.05
C ASP A 147 -3.22 1.34 -16.91
N LEU A 148 -3.74 1.87 -15.81
CA LEU A 148 -5.16 2.17 -15.62
C LEU A 148 -5.67 3.18 -16.65
N LEU A 149 -4.93 4.26 -16.88
CA LEU A 149 -5.29 5.28 -17.87
C LEU A 149 -5.27 4.72 -19.29
N HIS A 150 -4.32 3.85 -19.65
CA HIS A 150 -4.29 3.18 -20.94
C HIS A 150 -5.47 2.22 -21.13
N LEU A 151 -5.89 1.52 -20.08
CA LEU A 151 -7.08 0.66 -20.13
C LEU A 151 -8.37 1.45 -20.32
N LEU A 152 -8.51 2.57 -19.61
CA LEU A 152 -9.69 3.43 -19.67
C LEU A 152 -9.77 4.21 -20.99
N PHE A 153 -8.62 4.60 -21.55
CA PHE A 153 -8.52 5.45 -22.73
C PHE A 153 -7.48 4.91 -23.73
N PRO A 154 -7.71 3.74 -24.35
CA PRO A 154 -6.76 3.11 -25.27
C PRO A 154 -6.60 3.88 -26.60
N ARG A 155 -7.52 4.81 -26.90
CA ARG A 155 -7.39 5.78 -28.00
C ARG A 155 -7.25 7.17 -27.41
N ARG A 156 -6.02 7.59 -27.11
CA ARG A 156 -5.80 8.96 -26.64
C ARG A 156 -6.09 9.93 -27.79
N PRO A 157 -6.79 11.06 -27.54
CA PRO A 157 -6.97 12.09 -28.55
C PRO A 157 -5.61 12.54 -29.10
N GLY A 158 -5.33 12.24 -30.38
CA GLY A 158 -4.06 12.54 -31.05
C GLY A 158 -3.19 11.32 -31.39
N GLU A 159 -3.47 10.14 -30.85
CA GLU A 159 -2.81 8.89 -31.27
C GLU A 159 -3.50 8.31 -32.50
N LYS A 160 -2.72 8.09 -33.58
CA LYS A 160 -3.22 7.38 -34.76
C LYS A 160 -3.51 5.93 -34.38
N PRO A 161 -4.66 5.36 -34.78
CA PRO A 161 -4.90 3.93 -34.64
C PRO A 161 -3.74 3.14 -35.27
N PRO A 162 -3.32 2.01 -34.67
CA PRO A 162 -2.33 1.15 -35.30
C PRO A 162 -2.84 0.79 -36.70
N ALA A 163 -2.00 1.00 -37.70
CA ALA A 163 -2.33 0.72 -39.10
C ALA A 163 -2.81 -0.74 -39.21
N HIS A 164 -3.99 -0.94 -39.79
CA HIS A 164 -4.47 -2.29 -40.10
C HIS A 164 -3.40 -3.01 -40.94
N PRO A 165 -3.01 -4.25 -40.58
CA PRO A 165 -2.16 -5.03 -41.46
C PRO A 165 -2.88 -5.20 -42.81
N PRO A 166 -2.15 -5.09 -43.93
CA PRO A 166 -2.77 -5.17 -45.25
C PRO A 166 -3.53 -6.48 -45.39
N PRO A 167 -4.67 -6.48 -46.11
CA PRO A 167 -5.46 -7.69 -46.31
C PRO A 167 -4.55 -8.77 -46.90
N LYS A 168 -4.57 -9.96 -46.29
CA LYS A 168 -3.95 -11.16 -46.86
C LYS A 168 -4.58 -11.36 -48.24
N LYS A 169 -3.78 -11.25 -49.29
CA LYS A 169 -4.17 -11.67 -50.63
C LYS A 169 -4.38 -13.18 -50.57
N GLU A 170 -5.51 -13.62 -51.13
CA GLU A 170 -5.99 -15.00 -51.22
C GLU A 170 -4.96 -15.97 -51.78
#